data_AF-A0A957I432-F1
#
_entry.id   AF-A0A957I432-F1
#
_cell.length_a   1.000
_cell.length_b   1.000
_cell.length_c   1.000
_cell.angle_alpha   90.00
_cell.angle_beta   90.00
_cell.angle_gamma   90.00
#
_symmetry.space_group_name_H-M   'P 1'
#
loop_
_entity.id
_entity.type
_entity.pdbx_description
1 polymer ?
#
loop_
_entity_poly.entity_id
_entity_poly.type
_entity_poly.pdbx_seq_one_letter_code
_entity_poly.pdbx_strand_id
1 'polypeptide(L)' 'MTDNNSQLVDISEKGRRANGQTISSDRRLFMQFLAFGDCTRVEPLTTALESENIPGVLYADINDP' A
#
# COMPACT_ATOMS: atom_id res chain seq x y z
N MET A 1 -15.28 -12.97 -39.36
CA MET A 1 -16.04 -12.95 -38.10
C MET A 1 -15.12 -12.37 -37.04
N THR A 2 -15.50 -11.25 -36.43
CA THR A 2 -14.68 -10.51 -35.46
C THR A 2 -14.72 -11.18 -34.09
N ASP A 3 -13.57 -11.64 -33.60
CA ASP A 3 -13.38 -12.00 -32.19
C ASP A 3 -13.32 -10.72 -31.34
N ASN A 4 -14.48 -10.18 -31.00
CA ASN A 4 -14.67 -9.08 -30.06
C ASN A 4 -14.47 -9.58 -28.62
N ASN A 5 -13.27 -10.04 -28.27
CA ASN A 5 -12.94 -10.38 -26.89
C ASN A 5 -12.10 -9.28 -26.21
N SER A 6 -12.51 -8.02 -26.36
CA SER A 6 -12.14 -6.97 -25.40
C SER A 6 -13.18 -6.96 -24.27
N GLN A 7 -13.25 -8.07 -23.53
CA GLN A 7 -13.83 -8.02 -22.19
C GLN A 7 -12.89 -7.13 -21.38
N LEU A 8 -13.35 -5.92 -21.05
CA LEU A 8 -12.64 -4.98 -20.20
C LEU A 8 -12.16 -5.71 -18.95
N VAL A 9 -10.85 -5.80 -18.77
CA VAL A 9 -10.26 -6.46 -17.61
C VAL A 9 -10.71 -5.73 -16.36
N ASP A 10 -11.38 -6.44 -15.47
CA ASP A 10 -11.79 -5.91 -14.18
C ASP A 10 -10.52 -5.69 -13.32
N ILE A 11 -10.16 -4.42 -13.17
CA ILE A 11 -9.00 -3.97 -12.39
C ILE A 11 -9.41 -3.47 -11.00
N SER A 12 -10.66 -3.64 -10.57
CA SER A 12 -11.08 -3.21 -9.23
C SER A 12 -10.37 -4.02 -8.15
N GLU A 13 -10.07 -3.38 -7.02
CA GLU A 13 -9.50 -4.07 -5.87
C GLU A 13 -10.53 -5.04 -5.32
N LYS A 14 -10.11 -6.27 -4.99
CA LYS A 14 -10.97 -7.31 -4.42
C LYS A 14 -10.53 -7.63 -2.99
N GLY A 15 -11.49 -7.69 -2.08
CA GLY A 15 -11.24 -8.02 -0.68
C GLY A 15 -12.37 -8.84 -0.07
N ARG A 16 -12.26 -9.10 1.23
CA ARG A 16 -13.32 -9.75 2.02
C ARG A 16 -13.53 -9.04 3.35
N ARG A 17 -14.78 -8.97 3.77
CA ARG A 17 -15.14 -8.59 5.15
C ARG A 17 -14.87 -9.75 6.11
N ALA A 18 -14.86 -9.46 7.41
CA ALA A 18 -14.67 -10.46 8.47
C ALA A 18 -15.68 -11.62 8.42
N ASN A 19 -16.90 -11.37 7.92
CA ASN A 19 -17.94 -12.39 7.73
C ASN A 19 -17.81 -13.17 6.40
N GLY A 20 -16.73 -12.97 5.64
CA GLY A 20 -16.46 -13.66 4.38
C GLY A 20 -17.11 -13.04 3.14
N GLN A 21 -17.95 -12.01 3.28
CA GLN A 21 -18.57 -11.31 2.14
C GLN A 21 -17.50 -10.67 1.26
N THR A 22 -17.54 -10.95 -0.05
CA THR A 22 -16.69 -10.32 -1.05
C THR A 22 -17.02 -8.83 -1.16
N ILE A 23 -15.99 -8.00 -1.24
CA ILE A 23 -16.10 -6.56 -1.51
C ILE A 23 -15.21 -6.21 -2.70
N SER A 24 -15.59 -5.16 -3.43
CA SER A 24 -14.77 -4.56 -4.48
C SER A 24 -14.71 -3.05 -4.35
N SER A 25 -13.61 -2.46 -4.79
CA SER A 25 -13.41 -1.01 -4.80
C SER A 25 -12.77 -0.56 -6.12
N ASP A 26 -13.37 0.46 -6.73
CA ASP A 26 -12.79 1.18 -7.88
C ASP A 26 -11.92 2.37 -7.45
N ARG A 27 -11.90 2.68 -6.15
CA ARG A 27 -11.05 3.75 -5.60
C ARG A 27 -9.58 3.30 -5.65
N ARG A 28 -8.74 4.13 -6.26
CA ARG A 28 -7.29 3.95 -6.25
C ARG A 28 -6.69 4.69 -5.06
N LEU A 29 -5.96 3.97 -4.22
CA LEU A 29 -5.10 4.58 -3.21
C LEU A 29 -3.69 4.58 -3.78
N PHE A 30 -3.14 5.78 -3.96
CA PHE A 30 -1.72 5.94 -4.26
C PHE A 30 -0.99 6.03 -2.93
N MET A 31 -0.10 5.08 -2.67
CA MET A 31 0.80 5.10 -1.53
C MET A 31 2.22 5.07 -2.06
N GLN A 32 3.06 5.97 -1.55
CA GLN A 32 4.50 5.89 -1.79
C GLN A 32 5.10 5.01 -0.71
N PHE A 33 5.63 3.87 -1.11
CA PHE A 33 6.43 3.01 -0.22
C PHE A 33 7.91 3.31 -0.45
N LEU A 34 8.64 3.55 0.64
CA LEU A 34 10.09 3.74 0.65
C LEU A 34 10.67 2.78 1.69
N ALA A 35 11.69 2.02 1.29
CA ALA A 35 12.43 1.14 2.17
C ALA A 35 13.86 1.65 2.31
N PHE A 36 14.32 1.77 3.54
CA PHE A 36 15.68 2.18 3.90
C PHE A 36 16.32 1.01 4.65
N GLY A 37 17.47 0.53 4.17
CA GLY A 37 18.26 -0.49 4.86
C GLY A 37 19.37 0.11 5.74
N ASP A 38 20.12 -0.73 6.42
CA ASP A 38 21.25 -0.36 7.31
C ASP A 38 20.84 0.67 8.37
N CYS A 39 19.56 0.67 8.75
CA CYS A 39 18.98 1.65 9.65
C CYS A 39 19.18 1.23 11.11
N THR A 40 20.40 1.43 11.61
CA THR A 40 20.76 1.13 13.01
C THR A 40 19.97 1.93 14.05
N ARG A 41 19.33 3.03 13.64
CA ARG A 41 18.61 3.96 14.51
C ARG A 41 17.38 4.52 13.81
N VAL A 42 16.19 4.25 14.37
CA VAL A 42 14.91 4.70 13.82
C VAL A 42 14.54 6.13 14.22
N GLU A 43 15.14 6.68 15.28
CA GLU A 43 14.69 7.97 15.86
C GLU A 43 14.80 9.16 14.90
N PRO A 44 15.84 9.29 14.05
CA PRO A 44 15.90 10.37 13.07
C PRO A 44 14.76 10.33 12.06
N LEU A 45 14.34 9.13 11.63
CA LEU A 45 13.24 8.92 10.69
C LEU A 45 11.90 9.26 11.34
N THR A 46 11.68 8.84 12.59
CA THR A 46 10.48 9.20 13.36
C THR A 46 10.39 10.72 13.52
N THR A 47 11.47 11.37 13.93
CA THR A 47 11.51 12.84 14.12
C THR A 47 11.20 13.57 12.81
N ALA A 48 11.79 13.13 11.70
CA ALA A 48 11.52 13.71 10.39
C ALA A 48 10.04 13.53 10.01
N LEU A 49 9.50 12.33 10.12
CA LEU A 49 8.09 12.05 9.78
C LEU A 49 7.11 12.85 10.67
N GLU A 50 7.39 12.99 11.96
CA GLU A 50 6.58 13.81 12.89
C GLU A 50 6.60 15.30 12.54
N SER A 51 7.72 15.80 12.03
CA SER A 51 7.85 17.19 11.60
C SER A 51 7.11 17.49 10.29
N GLU A 52 6.81 16.47 9.51
CA GLU A 52 6.07 16.58 8.26
C GLU A 52 4.56 16.48 8.49
N ASN A 53 3.78 17.40 7.92
CA ASN A 53 2.32 17.37 8.03
C ASN A 53 1.69 16.47 6.95
N ILE A 54 2.19 15.24 6.82
CA ILE A 54 1.72 14.26 5.84
C ILE A 54 1.13 13.03 6.55
N PRO A 55 0.02 12.46 6.05
CA PRO A 55 -0.45 11.15 6.50
C PRO A 55 0.57 10.08 6.11
N GLY A 56 1.33 9.58 7.07
CA GLY A 56 2.36 8.57 6.86
C GLY A 56 2.44 7.58 8.00
N VAL A 57 3.05 6.43 7.74
CA VAL A 57 3.34 5.39 8.73
C VAL A 57 4.78 4.94 8.55
N LEU A 58 5.52 4.83 9.66
CA LEU A 58 6.87 4.26 9.69
C LEU A 58 6.80 2.86 10.29
N TYR A 59 7.35 1.89 9.59
CA TYR A 59 7.49 0.51 10.06
C TYR A 59 8.97 0.22 10.31
N ALA A 60 9.30 -0.26 11.52
CA ALA A 60 10.61 -0.82 11.80
C ALA A 60 10.60 -2.30 11.40
N ASP A 61 11.55 -2.71 10.55
CA ASP A 61 11.69 -4.11 10.15
C ASP A 61 12.70 -4.81 11.07
N ILE A 62 12.24 -5.87 11.75
CA ILE A 62 13.10 -6.71 12.60
C ILE A 62 14.05 -7.60 11.78
N ASN A 63 13.80 -7.74 10.47
CA ASN A 63 14.59 -8.57 9.58
C ASN A 63 15.61 -7.77 8.76
N ASP A 64 15.65 -6.45 8.90
CA ASP A 64 16.73 -5.62 8.33
C ASP A 64 17.98 -5.78 9.22
N PRO A 65 19.05 -6.43 8.71
CA PRO A 65 20.19 -6.89 9.52
C PRO A 65 21.11 -5.77 10.04
#